data_AF-A0A2V7YGX3-F1
#
_entry.id   AF-A0A2V7YGX3-F1
#
_cell.length_a   1.000
_cell.length_b   1.000
_cell.length_c   1.000
_cell.angle_alpha   90.00
_cell.angle_beta   90.00
_cell.angle_gamma   90.00
#
_symmetry.space_group_name_H-M   'P 1'
#
loop_
_entity.id
_entity.type
_entity.pdbx_description
1 polymer ?
#
loop_
_entity_poly.entity_id
_entity_poly.type
_entity_poly.pdbx_seq_one_letter_code
_entity_poly.pdbx_strand_id
1 'polypeptide(L)' 'MVDVTFAEILELPPKERLQLLEAIWDSLIETPEVVPLTDDMRQELDRRLASYYRDRTTARPWAEIRAELFGGK' A
#
# COMPACT_ATOMS: atom_id res chain seq x y z
N MET A 1 -11.37 27.15 -0.78
CA MET A 1 -11.26 25.69 -0.63
C MET A 1 -11.50 25.11 -2.00
N VAL A 2 -10.54 24.39 -2.56
CA VAL A 2 -10.76 23.75 -3.85
C VAL A 2 -11.47 22.44 -3.54
N ASP A 3 -12.79 22.42 -3.73
CA ASP A 3 -13.55 21.18 -3.66
C ASP A 3 -13.31 20.42 -4.97
N VAL A 4 -12.42 19.42 -4.91
CA VAL A 4 -12.18 18.50 -6.01
C VAL A 4 -13.03 17.27 -5.79
N THR A 5 -13.90 16.96 -6.74
CA THR A 5 -14.74 15.78 -6.70
C THR A 5 -13.97 14.54 -7.18
N PHE A 6 -14.37 13.38 -6.68
CA PHE A 6 -13.79 12.11 -7.16
C PHE A 6 -14.03 11.90 -8.66
N ALA A 7 -15.16 12.39 -9.19
CA ALA A 7 -15.47 12.35 -10.62
C ALA A 7 -14.43 13.12 -11.45
N GLU A 8 -14.09 14.34 -11.03
CA GLU A 8 -13.05 15.15 -11.71
C GLU A 8 -11.68 14.48 -11.67
N ILE A 9 -11.33 13.81 -10.57
CA ILE A 9 -10.08 13.04 -10.47
C ILE A 9 -10.07 11.91 -11.49
N LEU A 10 -11.20 11.24 -11.74
CA LEU A 10 -11.28 10.12 -12.68
C LEU A 10 -11.18 10.54 -14.14
N GLU A 11 -11.56 11.78 -14.47
CA GLU A 11 -11.40 12.38 -15.81
C GLU A 11 -9.93 12.72 -16.12
N LEU A 12 -9.06 12.79 -15.12
CA LEU A 12 -7.64 13.03 -15.33
C LEU A 12 -6.99 11.89 -16.14
N PRO A 13 -6.03 12.19 -17.04
CA PRO A 13 -5.22 11.20 -17.69
C PRO A 13 -4.61 10.20 -16.68
N PRO A 14 -4.46 8.90 -17.02
CA PRO A 14 -3.94 7.90 -16.09
C PRO A 14 -2.64 8.28 -15.40
N LYS A 15 -1.73 8.97 -16.11
CA LYS A 15 -0.47 9.45 -15.56
C LYS A 15 -0.67 10.47 -14.45
N GLU A 16 -1.57 11.44 -14.64
CA GLU A 16 -1.86 12.49 -13.66
C GLU A 16 -2.56 11.90 -12.44
N ARG A 17 -3.45 10.92 -12.63
CA ARG A 17 -4.04 10.18 -11.51
C ARG A 17 -3.01 9.45 -10.66
N LEU A 18 -2.01 8.83 -11.29
CA LEU A 18 -0.92 8.17 -10.56
C LEU A 18 -0.06 9.18 -9.80
N GLN A 19 0.25 10.33 -10.40
CA GLN A 19 1.00 11.40 -9.72
C GLN A 19 0.23 11.99 -8.54
N LEU A 20 -1.09 12.18 -8.68
CA LEU A 20 -1.94 12.64 -7.59
C LEU A 20 -2.03 11.59 -6.47
N LEU A 21 -2.17 10.32 -6.83
CA LEU A 21 -2.16 9.21 -5.86
C LEU A 21 -0.86 9.19 -5.06
N GLU A 22 0.29 9.33 -5.72
CA GLU A 22 1.62 9.40 -5.08
C GLU A 22 1.72 10.61 -4.14
N ALA A 23 1.33 11.81 -4.59
CA ALA A 23 1.37 13.00 -3.76
C ALA A 23 0.45 12.91 -2.52
N ILE A 24 -0.75 12.33 -2.67
CA ILE A 24 -1.64 12.06 -1.55
C ILE A 24 -0.97 11.06 -0.60
N TRP A 25 -0.41 9.97 -1.13
CA TRP A 25 0.25 8.95 -0.34
C TRP A 25 1.44 9.54 0.46
N ASP A 26 2.27 10.36 -0.16
CA ASP A 26 3.40 11.05 0.48
C ASP A 26 2.92 11.97 1.61
N SER A 27 1.84 12.73 1.41
CA SER A 27 1.28 13.59 2.46
C SER A 27 0.78 12.82 3.68
N LEU A 28 0.35 11.57 3.52
CA LEU A 28 -0.07 10.73 4.64
C LEU A 28 1.13 10.17 5.43
N ILE A 29 2.30 10.06 4.81
CA ILE A 29 3.55 9.64 5.48
C ILE A 29 3.99 10.70 6.52
N GLU A 30 3.68 11.97 6.28
CA GLU A 30 4.02 13.06 7.20
C GLU A 30 3.21 13.02 8.51
N THR A 31 2.08 12.30 8.53
CA THR A 31 1.18 12.18 9.69
C THR A 31 0.84 10.71 10.00
N PRO A 32 1.81 9.87 10.38
CA PRO A 32 1.61 8.43 10.51
C PRO A 32 0.58 8.05 11.59
N GLU A 33 0.33 8.91 12.57
CA GLU A 33 -0.66 8.74 13.63
C GLU A 33 -2.11 8.68 13.14
N VAL A 34 -2.41 9.19 11.94
CA VAL A 34 -3.78 9.17 11.38
C VAL A 34 -4.21 7.77 10.92
N VAL A 35 -3.26 6.85 10.75
CA VAL A 35 -3.51 5.44 10.44
C VAL A 35 -2.93 4.58 11.58
N PRO A 36 -3.60 4.49 12.73
CA PRO A 36 -3.06 3.79 13.88
C PRO A 36 -2.97 2.28 13.64
N LEU A 37 -1.78 1.72 13.84
CA LEU A 37 -1.60 0.28 13.94
C LEU A 37 -1.91 -0.18 15.36
N THR A 38 -2.73 -1.24 15.51
CA THR A 38 -2.91 -1.89 16.81
C THR A 38 -1.60 -2.56 17.25
N ASP A 39 -1.47 -2.81 18.55
CA ASP A 39 -0.29 -3.49 19.09
C ASP A 39 -0.11 -4.89 18.49
N ASP A 40 -1.21 -5.62 18.27
CA ASP A 40 -1.21 -6.94 17.62
C ASP A 40 -0.70 -6.87 16.18
N MET A 41 -1.10 -5.83 15.43
CA MET A 41 -0.61 -5.63 14.05
C MET A 41 0.90 -5.33 14.04
N ARG A 42 1.39 -4.49 14.96
CA ARG A 42 2.83 -4.20 15.08
C ARG A 42 3.63 -5.46 15.42
N GLN A 43 3.17 -6.23 16.40
CA GLN A 43 3.82 -7.49 16.78
C GLN A 43 3.87 -8.48 15.62
N GLU A 44 2.79 -8.61 14.84
CA GLU A 44 2.77 -9.51 13.69
C GLU A 44 3.71 -9.06 12.57
N LEU A 45 3.81 -7.75 12.32
CA LEU A 45 4.76 -7.20 11.35
C LEU A 45 6.21 -7.45 11.79
N ASP A 46 6.54 -7.18 13.06
CA ASP A 46 7.86 -7.43 13.63
C ASP A 46 8.24 -8.92 13.53
N ARG A 47 7.30 -9.81 13.87
CA ARG A 47 7.49 -11.27 13.79
C ARG A 47 7.78 -11.72 12.35
N ARG A 48 7.01 -11.22 11.37
CA ARG A 48 7.19 -11.57 9.94
C ARG A 48 8.52 -11.04 9.42
N LEU A 49 8.88 -9.81 9.76
CA LEU A 49 10.12 -9.19 9.32
C LEU A 49 11.35 -9.92 9.90
N ALA A 50 11.31 -10.27 11.19
CA ALA A 50 12.36 -11.07 11.83
C ALA A 50 12.46 -12.50 11.25
N SER A 51 11.34 -13.11 10.85
CA SER A 51 11.35 -14.39 10.14
C SER A 51 12.04 -14.26 8.79
N TYR A 52 11.68 -13.25 8.01
CA TYR A 52 12.24 -13.00 6.69
C TYR A 52 13.75 -12.72 6.71
N TYR A 53 14.22 -11.92 7.67
CA TYR A 53 15.65 -11.63 7.81
C TYR A 53 16.48 -12.84 8.23
N ARG A 54 15.91 -13.76 9.02
CA ARG A 54 16.57 -15.03 9.38
C ARG A 54 16.59 -16.01 8.22
N ASP A 55 15.48 -16.11 7.49
CA ASP A 55 15.32 -17.01 6.37
C ASP A 55 14.43 -16.41 5.29
N ARG A 56 15.05 -16.01 4.18
CA ARG A 56 14.36 -15.39 3.05
C ARG A 56 13.44 -16.35 2.31
N THR A 57 13.60 -17.67 2.48
CA THR A 57 12.71 -18.68 1.86
C THR A 57 11.33 -18.70 2.51
N THR A 58 11.17 -18.06 3.67
CA THR A 58 9.86 -17.89 4.32
C THR A 58 8.95 -16.86 3.64
N ALA A 59 9.49 -16.04 2.73
CA ALA A 59 8.68 -15.13 1.91
C ALA A 59 8.21 -15.79 0.62
N ARG A 60 6.99 -15.43 0.20
CA ARG A 60 6.45 -15.82 -1.10
C ARG A 60 6.76 -14.72 -2.14
N PRO A 61 7.28 -15.08 -3.32
CA PRO A 61 7.44 -14.12 -4.41
C PRO A 61 6.12 -13.45 -4.77
N TRP A 62 6.16 -12.14 -5.03
CA TRP A 62 4.97 -11.37 -5.41
C TRP A 62 4.31 -11.94 -6.68
N ALA A 63 5.08 -12.45 -7.64
CA ALA A 63 4.55 -13.05 -8.85
C ALA A 63 3.60 -14.24 -8.56
N GLU A 64 3.93 -15.08 -7.57
CA GLU A 64 3.09 -16.21 -7.16
C GLU A 64 1.79 -15.73 -6.52
N ILE A 65 1.88 -14.80 -5.56
CA ILE A 65 0.70 -14.22 -4.88
C ILE A 65 -0.20 -13.50 -5.88
N ARG A 66 0.39 -12.73 -6.80
CA ARG A 66 -0.34 -12.01 -7.85
C ARG A 66 -1.07 -12.97 -8.79
N ALA A 67 -0.44 -14.08 -9.16
CA ALA A 67 -1.07 -15.11 -9.98
C ALA A 67 -2.22 -15.79 -9.23
N GLU A 68 -2.08 -16.05 -7.94
CA GLU A 68 -3.14 -16.62 -7.10
C GLU A 68 -4.35 -15.67 -6.98
N LEU A 69 -4.11 -14.40 -6.68
CA LEU A 69 -5.17 -13.41 -6.44
C LEU A 69 -5.84 -12.90 -7.73
N PHE A 70 -5.09 -12.84 -8.84
CA PHE A 70 -5.51 -12.15 -10.07
C PHE A 70 -5.29 -12.94 -11.36
N GLY A 71 -4.74 -14.15 -11.30
CA GLY A 71 -4.46 -15.00 -12.47
C GLY A 71 -5.68 -15.75 -13.00
N GLY A 72 -6.83 -15.65 -12.33
CA GLY A 72 -8.11 -16.15 -12.83
C GLY A 72 -8.83 -15.14 -13.72
N LYS A 73 -8.56 -15.21 -15.02
CA LYS A 73 -9.54 -14.96 -16.09
C LYS A 73 -9.45 -16.09 -17.10
#